data_AF-A0A3M1CM63-F1
#
_entry.id   AF-A0A3M1CM63-F1
#
_cell.length_a   1.000
_cell.length_b   1.000
_cell.length_c   1.000
_cell.angle_alpha   90.00
_cell.angle_beta   90.00
_cell.angle_gamma   90.00
#
_symmetry.space_group_name_H-M   'P 1'
#
loop_
_entity.id
_entity.type
_entity.pdbx_description
1 polymer ?
#
loop_
_entity_poly.entity_id
_entity_poly.type
_entity_poly.pdbx_seq_one_letter_code
_entity_poly.pdbx_strand_id
1 'polypeptide(L)'
;FETFHFDRLFDCGGENRMSATRDGHTLLRIRGKLDVYPERIPGVPRIVARRLKPSIEKFIIDMVGPNLQNLAAGLQRLLDEEDPAG
;
A
#
# COMPACT_ATOMS: atom_id res chain seq x y z
N PHE A 1 3.35 25.15 16.80
CA PHE A 1 3.52 24.19 15.69
C PHE A 1 2.38 23.19 15.80
N GLU A 2 1.36 23.30 14.96
CA GLU A 2 0.24 22.35 14.97
C GLU A 2 0.69 21.02 14.36
N THR A 3 0.53 19.94 15.12
CA THR A 3 0.77 18.58 14.65
C THR A 3 -0.32 18.24 13.64
N PHE A 4 0.05 18.19 12.37
CA PHE A 4 -0.86 17.80 11.29
C PHE A 4 -1.14 16.30 11.36
N HIS A 5 -2.39 15.94 11.63
CA HIS A 5 -2.87 14.56 11.72
C HIS A 5 -3.19 14.02 10.31
N PHE A 6 -2.16 13.48 9.65
CA PHE A 6 -2.24 12.89 8.29
C PHE A 6 -3.14 11.64 8.22
N ASP A 7 -3.41 11.00 9.36
CA ASP A 7 -4.25 9.80 9.51
C ASP A 7 -5.72 10.02 9.09
N ARG A 8 -6.20 11.26 8.99
CA ARG A 8 -7.59 11.56 8.57
C ARG A 8 -7.73 11.86 7.08
N LEU A 9 -6.62 11.96 6.35
CA LEU A 9 -6.58 12.34 4.93
C LEU A 9 -6.75 11.14 3.99
N PHE A 10 -6.53 9.93 4.49
CA PHE A 10 -6.74 8.71 3.73
C PHE A 10 -7.02 7.52 4.66
N ASP A 11 -7.82 6.58 4.17
CA ASP A 11 -7.94 5.24 4.75
C ASP A 11 -7.15 4.27 3.87
N CYS A 12 -6.27 3.47 4.48
CA CYS A 12 -5.51 2.44 3.78
C CYS A 12 -5.67 1.10 4.51
N GLY A 13 -6.13 0.09 3.77
CA GLY A 13 -6.29 -1.27 4.29
C GLY A 13 -6.01 -2.29 3.20
N GLY A 14 -6.04 -3.57 3.56
CA GLY A 14 -5.82 -4.62 2.58
C GLY A 14 -5.88 -6.01 3.16
N GLU A 15 -5.84 -6.99 2.26
CA GLU A 15 -5.85 -8.41 2.59
C GLU A 15 -4.71 -9.12 1.86
N ASN A 16 -4.07 -10.05 2.57
CA ASN A 16 -3.07 -10.95 2.02
C ASN A 16 -3.66 -12.35 1.98
N ARG A 17 -3.59 -13.01 0.82
CA ARG A 17 -4.05 -14.39 0.66
C ARG A 17 -2.93 -15.23 0.06
N MET A 18 -2.64 -16.36 0.70
CA MET A 18 -1.75 -17.39 0.20
C MET A 18 -2.58 -18.55 -0.35
N SER A 19 -2.15 -19.11 -1.48
CA SER A 19 -2.78 -20.29 -2.07
C SER A 19 -1.74 -21.14 -2.78
N ALA A 20 -1.83 -22.46 -2.64
CA ALA A 20 -1.01 -23.39 -3.42
C ALA A 20 -1.35 -23.31 -4.91
N THR A 21 -0.32 -23.43 -5.75
CA THR A 21 -0.45 -23.55 -7.20
C THR A 21 -0.23 -24.99 -7.64
N ARG A 22 -0.64 -25.33 -8.87
CA ARG A 22 -0.63 -26.72 -9.38
C ARG A 22 0.77 -27.33 -9.54
N ASP A 23 1.77 -26.48 -9.64
CA ASP A 23 3.19 -26.75 -9.82
C ASP A 23 3.96 -26.80 -8.49
N GLY A 24 3.27 -26.79 -7.34
CA GLY A 24 3.90 -26.89 -6.02
C GLY A 24 4.42 -25.57 -5.46
N HIS A 25 4.21 -24.45 -6.16
CA HIS A 25 4.52 -23.13 -5.62
C HIS A 25 3.41 -22.58 -4.73
N THR A 26 3.72 -21.50 -4.01
CA THR A 26 2.73 -20.73 -3.25
C THR A 26 2.55 -19.37 -3.91
N LEU A 27 1.30 -19.06 -4.28
CA LEU A 27 0.93 -17.72 -4.76
C LEU A 27 0.54 -16.85 -3.57
N LEU A 28 1.32 -15.82 -3.29
CA LEU A 28 0.95 -14.72 -2.41
C LEU A 28 0.24 -13.63 -3.24
N ARG A 29 -1.03 -13.37 -2.93
CA ARG A 29 -1.79 -12.23 -3.47
C ARG A 29 -1.98 -11.18 -2.38
N ILE A 30 -1.45 -9.99 -2.62
CA ILE A 30 -1.64 -8.82 -1.77
C ILE A 30 -2.65 -7.89 -2.45
N ARG A 31 -3.73 -7.55 -1.77
CA ARG A 31 -4.76 -6.63 -2.27
C ARG A 31 -4.92 -5.46 -1.31
N GLY A 32 -4.49 -4.28 -1.75
CA GLY A 32 -4.71 -3.03 -1.01
C GLY A 32 -5.99 -2.30 -1.45
N LYS A 33 -6.54 -1.49 -0.55
CA LYS A 33 -7.56 -0.48 -0.79
C LYS A 33 -7.08 0.83 -0.20
N LEU A 34 -7.12 1.89 -0.99
CA LEU A 34 -6.77 3.24 -0.58
C LEU A 34 -7.95 4.16 -0.91
N ASP A 35 -8.50 4.80 0.11
CA ASP A 35 -9.52 5.84 -0.02
C ASP A 35 -8.89 7.17 0.42
N VAL A 36 -8.87 8.19 -0.44
CA VAL A 36 -8.28 9.49 -0.15
C VAL A 36 -9.37 10.55 0.00
N TYR A 37 -9.19 11.46 0.96
CA TYR A 37 -10.10 12.58 1.29
C TYR A 37 -9.43 13.95 1.11
N PRO A 38 -9.18 14.39 -0.14
CA PRO A 38 -8.47 15.65 -0.40
C PRO A 38 -9.15 16.87 0.23
N GLU A 39 -10.48 16.88 0.30
CA GLU A 39 -11.27 17.97 0.88
C GLU A 39 -11.02 18.21 2.37
N ARG A 40 -10.34 17.28 3.05
CA ARG A 40 -9.97 17.40 4.46
C ARG A 40 -8.63 18.10 4.66
N ILE A 41 -7.93 18.46 3.58
CA ILE A 41 -6.67 19.21 3.66
C ILE A 41 -6.97 20.65 4.14
N PRO A 42 -6.52 21.04 5.34
CA PRO A 42 -6.69 22.39 5.87
C PRO A 42 -5.99 23.42 4.98
N GLY A 43 -6.63 24.58 4.79
CA GLY A 43 -6.09 25.68 3.99
C GLY A 43 -6.22 25.52 2.47
N VAL A 44 -6.71 24.38 1.97
CA VAL A 44 -6.94 24.15 0.53
C VAL A 44 -8.43 24.26 0.20
N PRO A 45 -8.84 25.13 -0.76
CA PRO A 45 -10.22 25.18 -1.22
C PRO A 45 -10.69 23.85 -1.82
N ARG A 46 -11.92 23.44 -1.51
CA ARG A 46 -12.48 22.12 -1.91
C ARG A 46 -12.38 21.81 -3.42
N ILE A 47 -12.52 22.81 -4.28
CA ILE A 47 -12.45 22.66 -5.74
C ILE A 47 -11.02 22.29 -6.17
N VAL A 48 -10.01 22.94 -5.56
CA VAL A 48 -8.59 22.65 -5.82
C VAL A 48 -8.24 21.28 -5.26
N ALA A 49 -8.69 20.97 -4.03
CA ALA A 49 -8.43 19.68 -3.41
C ALA A 49 -8.96 18.51 -4.26
N ARG A 50 -10.18 18.64 -4.80
CA ARG A 50 -10.76 17.65 -5.72
C ARG A 50 -9.95 17.46 -7.00
N ARG A 51 -9.36 18.53 -7.54
CA ARG A 51 -8.48 18.44 -8.73
C ARG A 51 -7.15 17.75 -8.42
N LEU A 52 -6.64 17.88 -7.20
CA LEU A 52 -5.39 17.26 -6.75
C LEU A 52 -5.55 15.80 -6.32
N LYS A 53 -6.79 15.27 -6.27
CA LYS A 53 -7.08 13.90 -5.87
C LYS A 53 -6.17 12.85 -6.54
N PRO A 54 -6.01 12.84 -7.89
CA PRO A 54 -5.18 11.83 -8.55
C PRO A 54 -3.70 11.92 -8.16
N SER A 55 -3.20 13.14 -7.94
CA SER A 55 -1.81 13.37 -7.52
C SER A 55 -1.56 12.88 -6.09
N ILE A 56 -2.52 13.08 -5.19
CA ILE A 56 -2.42 12.60 -3.80
C ILE A 56 -2.52 11.08 -3.76
N GLU A 57 -3.46 10.49 -4.51
CA GLU A 57 -3.55 9.02 -4.66
C GLU A 57 -2.23 8.45 -5.18
N LYS A 58 -1.68 9.02 -6.26
CA LYS A 58 -0.40 8.59 -6.80
C LYS A 58 0.72 8.71 -5.78
N PHE A 59 0.80 9.82 -5.05
CA PHE A 59 1.82 10.02 -4.01
C PHE A 59 1.77 8.94 -2.92
N ILE A 60 0.56 8.59 -2.45
CA ILE A 60 0.40 7.55 -1.42
C ILE A 60 0.71 6.16 -2.00
N ILE A 61 0.28 5.87 -3.22
CA ILE A 61 0.62 4.61 -3.91
C ILE A 61 2.14 4.48 -4.08
N ASP A 62 2.82 5.56 -4.49
CA ASP A 62 4.27 5.58 -4.66
C ASP A 62 5.02 5.41 -3.32
N MET A 63 4.38 5.74 -2.19
CA MET A 63 4.91 5.50 -0.84
C MET A 63 4.68 4.06 -0.36
N VAL A 64 3.48 3.51 -0.57
CA VAL A 64 3.09 2.19 -0.04
C VAL A 64 3.53 1.04 -0.96
N GLY A 65 3.54 1.26 -2.28
CA GLY A 65 3.89 0.27 -3.30
C GLY A 65 5.26 -0.38 -3.07
N PRO A 66 6.34 0.39 -2.86
CA PRO A 66 7.66 -0.16 -2.57
C PRO A 66 7.67 -1.02 -1.30
N ASN A 67 6.93 -0.64 -0.25
CA ASN A 67 6.86 -1.42 0.99
C ASN A 67 6.22 -2.79 0.77
N LEU A 68 5.16 -2.87 -0.05
CA LEU A 68 4.51 -4.13 -0.39
C LEU A 68 5.41 -5.04 -1.26
N GLN A 69 6.16 -4.43 -2.19
CA GLN A 69 7.15 -5.17 -3.00
C GLN A 69 8.30 -5.70 -2.13
N ASN A 70 8.80 -4.87 -1.21
CA ASN A 70 9.86 -5.26 -0.28
C ASN A 70 9.40 -6.37 0.67
N LEU A 71 8.13 -6.37 1.08
CA LEU A 71 7.56 -7.45 1.88
C LEU A 71 7.55 -8.77 1.11
N ALA A 72 7.14 -8.77 -0.16
CA ALA A 72 7.18 -9.96 -0.99
C ALA A 72 8.62 -10.48 -1.20
N ALA A 73 9.57 -9.57 -1.46
CA ALA A 73 10.99 -9.91 -1.60
C ALA A 73 11.63 -10.39 -0.28
N GLY A 74 11.19 -9.85 0.86
CA GLY A 74 11.60 -10.30 2.19
C GLY A 74 11.09 -11.71 2.50
N LEU A 75 9.82 -11.99 2.17
CA LEU A 75 9.24 -13.31 2.35
C LEU A 75 9.96 -14.36 1.50
N GLN A 76 10.28 -14.04 0.23
CA GLN A 76 11.03 -14.97 -0.61
C GLN A 76 12.41 -15.28 -0.02
N ARG A 77 13.16 -14.26 0.40
CA ARG A 77 14.47 -14.48 1.03
C ARG A 77 14.40 -15.33 2.30
N LEU A 78 13.39 -15.10 3.14
CA LEU A 78 13.18 -15.91 4.33
C LEU A 78 12.95 -17.39 3.97
N LEU A 79 12.13 -17.64 2.95
CA LEU A 79 11.87 -19.01 2.48
C LEU A 79 13.12 -19.65 1.88
N ASP A 80 13.91 -18.90 1.11
CA ASP A 80 15.18 -19.39 0.54
C ASP A 80 16.24 -19.68 1.63
N GLU A 81 16.21 -18.96 2.75
CA GLU A 81 17.09 -19.21 3.91
C GLU A 81 16.64 -20.44 4.72
N GLU A 82 15.33 -20.66 4.87
CA GLU A 82 14.79 -21.82 5.59
C GLU A 82 14.83 -23.11 4.77
N ASP A 83 14.83 -23.02 3.44
CA ASP A 83 14.99 -24.15 2.52
C ASP A 83 15.91 -23.79 1.33
N PRO A 84 17.25 -23.81 1.51
CA PRO A 84 18.21 -23.48 0.45
C PRO A 84 18.30 -24.55 -0.65
N ALA A 85 17.53 -25.63 -0.53
CA ALA A 85 17.49 -26.78 -1.43
C ALA A 85 16.04 -27.09 -1.85
N GLY A 86 15.34 -26.10 -2.41
CA GLY A 86 14.11 -26.37 -3.17
C GLY A 86 14.29 -27.47 -4.23
#